data_AF-A0A9P7M6Z9-F1
#
_entry.id   AF-A0A9P7M6Z9-F1
#
_cell.length_a   1.000
_cell.length_b   1.000
_cell.length_c   1.000
_cell.angle_alpha   90.00
_cell.angle_beta   90.00
_cell.angle_gamma   90.00
#
_symmetry.space_group_name_H-M   'P 1'
#
loop_
_entity.id
_entity.type
_entity.pdbx_description
1 polymer ?
#
loop_
_entity_poly.entity_id
_entity_poly.type
_entity_poly.pdbx_seq_one_letter_code
_entity_poly.pdbx_strand_id
1 'polypeptide(L)'
;MRKANDSHGAESRKRRRESVSDGEESSDSARGERHTVRSQAQRPARELKHAESIVTVRMPTKLLTTTWSLGSNRPLNRRHVQKLKKAFLELGGPRRDLKEHHLKVLGTSAEVKRMMNELGSQNGAKQAEGMLDFTTWPDVNGREQLELLAGQHRIRALEEWVKDAKLGKKELW
;
A
#
# COMPACT_ATOMS: atom_id res chain seq x y z
N MET A 1 -33.37 -49.63 52.63
CA MET A 1 -34.42 -49.10 51.72
C MET A 1 -34.86 -47.71 52.18
N ARG A 2 -34.64 -46.69 51.35
CA ARG A 2 -35.44 -45.43 51.23
C ARG A 2 -35.05 -44.79 49.89
N LYS A 3 -36.01 -44.38 49.06
CA LYS A 3 -36.11 -43.03 48.46
C LYS A 3 -37.28 -42.92 47.46
N ALA A 4 -37.70 -41.68 47.29
CA ALA A 4 -39.01 -41.19 46.86
C ALA A 4 -39.01 -40.60 45.44
N ASN A 5 -40.24 -40.45 44.92
CA ASN A 5 -40.84 -39.68 43.82
C ASN A 5 -40.01 -38.68 43.00
N ASP A 6 -40.33 -38.65 41.69
CA ASP A 6 -40.22 -37.51 40.78
C ASP A 6 -41.52 -37.29 40.00
N SER A 7 -41.83 -36.02 39.74
CA SER A 7 -43.10 -35.44 39.29
C SER A 7 -43.25 -35.26 37.77
N HIS A 8 -44.50 -35.31 37.31
CA HIS A 8 -44.98 -35.33 35.92
C HIS A 8 -44.84 -34.04 35.09
N GLY A 9 -44.72 -34.23 33.76
CA GLY A 9 -44.91 -33.20 32.74
C GLY A 9 -46.34 -33.13 32.19
N ALA A 10 -46.59 -32.15 31.33
CA ALA A 10 -47.70 -32.13 30.36
C ALA A 10 -47.51 -31.04 29.28
N GLU A 11 -47.63 -31.44 28.01
CA GLU A 11 -47.89 -30.60 26.83
C GLU A 11 -49.37 -30.12 26.81
N SER A 12 -49.65 -28.95 26.19
CA SER A 12 -50.69 -28.80 25.13
C SER A 12 -50.99 -27.35 24.68
N ARG A 13 -50.74 -27.09 23.38
CA ARG A 13 -51.54 -26.39 22.32
C ARG A 13 -52.56 -25.26 22.65
N LYS A 14 -52.46 -24.12 21.92
CA LYS A 14 -53.57 -23.34 21.27
C LYS A 14 -52.99 -22.19 20.42
N ARG A 15 -53.10 -22.15 19.08
CA ARG A 15 -54.18 -21.72 18.15
C ARG A 15 -53.96 -20.30 17.54
N ARG A 16 -54.01 -20.30 16.21
CA ARG A 16 -53.86 -19.28 15.15
C ARG A 16 -54.90 -18.12 15.19
N ARG A 17 -54.51 -16.93 14.71
CA ARG A 17 -55.38 -16.01 13.95
C ARG A 17 -54.55 -15.04 13.07
N GLU A 18 -54.80 -15.07 11.77
CA GLU A 18 -54.45 -14.01 10.80
C GLU A 18 -55.52 -12.91 10.86
N SER A 19 -55.16 -11.66 10.56
CA SER A 19 -55.91 -10.67 9.76
C SER A 19 -55.19 -9.31 9.73
N VAL A 20 -55.08 -8.75 8.53
CA VAL A 20 -54.47 -7.47 8.11
C VAL A 20 -55.53 -6.35 8.14
N SER A 21 -55.16 -5.08 8.41
CA SER A 21 -55.74 -3.87 7.75
C SER A 21 -55.03 -2.57 8.20
N ASP A 22 -54.87 -1.66 7.23
CA ASP A 22 -54.15 -0.38 7.17
C ASP A 22 -54.66 0.79 8.04
N GLY A 23 -53.78 1.80 8.21
CA GLY A 23 -54.16 3.23 8.35
C GLY A 23 -53.45 4.04 9.44
N GLU A 24 -52.43 4.84 9.04
CA GLU A 24 -52.07 6.25 9.39
C GLU A 24 -52.30 6.76 10.84
N GLU A 25 -51.50 7.63 11.50
CA GLU A 25 -50.47 8.61 11.17
C GLU A 25 -49.81 9.11 12.49
N SER A 26 -48.70 9.85 12.37
CA SER A 26 -48.19 10.89 13.29
C SER A 26 -46.98 10.59 14.21
N SER A 27 -45.88 11.30 13.86
CA SER A 27 -44.90 12.03 14.70
C SER A 27 -44.12 11.23 15.77
N ASP A 28 -42.80 11.33 15.94
CA ASP A 28 -42.01 12.55 16.01
C ASP A 28 -40.49 12.23 16.06
N SER A 29 -39.71 13.16 15.54
CA SER A 29 -38.38 13.61 15.96
C SER A 29 -37.11 12.74 15.94
N ALA A 30 -36.16 13.28 15.15
CA ALA A 30 -34.75 13.47 15.50
C ALA A 30 -33.82 12.25 15.53
N ARG A 31 -33.37 11.82 14.34
CA ARG A 31 -32.07 11.13 14.20
C ARG A 31 -31.04 12.03 13.53
N GLY A 32 -30.41 12.82 14.40
CA GLY A 32 -29.04 13.34 14.32
C GLY A 32 -28.50 13.66 12.92
N GLU A 33 -28.53 14.95 12.58
CA GLU A 33 -27.60 15.55 11.65
C GLU A 33 -26.17 15.10 12.00
N ARG A 34 -25.61 14.22 11.19
CA ARG A 34 -24.20 13.90 11.25
C ARG A 34 -23.46 15.15 10.80
N HIS A 35 -23.04 15.97 11.76
CA HIS A 35 -22.03 16.99 11.59
C HIS A 35 -20.82 16.35 10.88
N THR A 36 -20.75 16.54 9.57
CA THR A 36 -19.56 16.25 8.79
C THR A 36 -18.53 17.31 9.17
N VAL A 37 -17.72 17.00 10.18
CA VAL A 37 -16.54 17.79 10.50
C VAL A 37 -15.65 17.76 9.26
N ARG A 38 -15.64 18.86 8.51
CA ARG A 38 -14.77 19.05 7.35
C ARG A 38 -13.35 19.14 7.88
N SER A 39 -12.60 18.04 7.77
CA SER A 39 -11.21 17.98 8.16
C SER A 39 -10.42 19.08 7.46
N GLN A 40 -9.86 20.02 8.25
CA GLN A 40 -8.92 21.03 7.78
C GLN A 40 -7.52 20.47 7.54
N ALA A 41 -7.30 19.17 7.77
CA ALA A 41 -6.03 18.49 7.49
C ALA A 41 -5.83 18.15 6.00
N GLN A 42 -6.48 18.87 5.09
CA GLN A 42 -6.13 18.85 3.67
C GLN A 42 -4.95 19.81 3.45
N ARG A 43 -3.77 19.43 3.95
CA ARG A 43 -2.59 19.77 3.16
C ARG A 43 -2.72 18.93 1.91
N PRO A 44 -2.93 19.51 0.72
CA PRO A 44 -2.97 18.70 -0.48
C PRO A 44 -1.64 17.95 -0.52
N ALA A 45 -1.70 16.61 -0.51
CA ALA A 45 -0.58 15.82 -0.99
C ALA A 45 -0.21 16.47 -2.32
N ARG A 46 1.05 16.94 -2.47
CA ARG A 46 1.47 17.70 -3.66
C ARG A 46 0.82 17.05 -4.87
N GLU A 47 -0.12 17.74 -5.49
CA GLU A 47 -0.69 17.25 -6.71
C GLU A 47 0.48 17.24 -7.68
N LEU A 48 1.01 16.05 -7.98
CA LEU A 48 2.11 15.81 -8.92
C LEU A 48 1.73 16.22 -10.37
N LYS A 49 0.67 17.01 -10.56
CA LYS A 49 0.15 17.52 -11.84
C LYS A 49 1.21 18.25 -12.67
N HIS A 50 2.29 18.72 -12.03
CA HIS A 50 3.43 19.37 -12.70
C HIS A 50 4.77 18.63 -12.51
N ALA A 51 4.76 17.45 -11.87
CA ALA A 51 5.98 16.67 -11.70
C ALA A 51 6.20 15.80 -12.94
N GLU A 52 7.05 16.27 -13.85
CA GLU A 52 7.48 15.47 -14.99
C GLU A 52 8.40 14.34 -14.52
N SER A 53 8.15 13.13 -15.04
CA SER A 53 9.03 12.00 -14.81
C SER A 53 10.37 12.25 -15.49
N ILE A 54 11.40 12.53 -14.71
CA ILE A 54 12.73 12.90 -15.24
C ILE A 54 13.41 11.70 -15.92
N VAL A 55 13.38 10.53 -15.28
CA VAL A 55 14.08 9.32 -15.76
C VAL A 55 13.51 8.06 -15.11
N THR A 56 13.65 6.91 -15.78
CA THR A 56 13.41 5.57 -15.20
C THR A 56 14.74 4.85 -15.01
N VAL A 57 15.00 4.38 -13.79
CA VAL A 57 16.30 3.85 -13.38
C VAL A 57 16.15 2.60 -12.54
N ARG A 58 17.20 1.76 -12.55
CA ARG A 58 17.36 0.71 -11.55
C ARG A 58 17.95 1.32 -10.29
N MET A 59 17.30 1.13 -9.14
CA MET A 59 17.77 1.69 -7.88
C MET A 59 17.51 0.73 -6.72
N PRO A 60 18.49 0.49 -5.82
CA PRO A 60 18.27 -0.32 -4.64
C PRO A 60 17.21 0.28 -3.72
N THR A 61 16.24 -0.52 -3.31
CA THR A 61 15.15 -0.10 -2.40
C THR A 61 15.64 0.43 -1.05
N LYS A 62 16.83 0.01 -0.59
CA LYS A 62 17.48 0.52 0.63
C LYS A 62 17.85 2.01 0.57
N LEU A 63 17.86 2.61 -0.62
CA LEU A 63 18.09 4.03 -0.83
C LEU A 63 16.81 4.86 -0.74
N LEU A 64 15.67 4.21 -0.52
CA LEU A 64 14.35 4.82 -0.50
C LEU A 64 13.81 4.87 0.93
N THR A 65 13.12 5.95 1.25
CA THR A 65 12.42 6.13 2.53
C THR A 65 10.93 6.31 2.31
N THR A 66 10.12 5.75 3.20
CA THR A 66 8.67 6.01 3.25
C THR A 66 8.31 7.20 4.14
N THR A 67 9.28 7.75 4.86
CA THR A 67 9.14 8.98 5.64
C THR A 67 9.25 10.17 4.70
N TRP A 68 8.24 11.03 4.69
CA TRP A 68 8.20 12.21 3.83
C TRP A 68 8.55 13.45 4.65
N SER A 69 9.35 14.35 4.09
CA SER A 69 9.61 15.68 4.66
C SER A 69 8.34 16.51 4.81
N LEU A 70 7.37 16.29 3.91
CA LEU A 70 6.08 16.97 3.90
C LEU A 70 4.92 15.98 3.85
N GLY A 71 4.11 15.99 4.90
CA GLY A 71 2.91 15.16 5.00
C GLY A 71 3.20 13.77 5.53
N SER A 72 2.37 12.79 5.16
CA SER A 72 2.50 11.41 5.62
C SER A 72 2.15 10.45 4.49
N ASN A 73 2.92 9.37 4.38
CA ASN A 73 2.60 8.29 3.47
C ASN A 73 1.35 7.53 3.95
N ARG A 74 0.69 6.80 3.04
CA ARG A 74 -0.45 5.95 3.41
C ARG A 74 0.01 4.89 4.42
N PRO A 75 -0.85 4.45 5.35
CA PRO A 75 -0.49 3.34 6.22
C PRO A 75 -0.30 2.06 5.40
N LEU A 76 0.67 1.24 5.84
CA LEU A 76 0.92 -0.05 5.24
C LEU A 76 -0.28 -0.99 5.45
N ASN A 77 -0.81 -1.54 4.37
CA ASN A 77 -1.92 -2.48 4.40
C ASN A 77 -1.38 -3.90 4.24
N ARG A 78 -1.33 -4.66 5.33
CA ARG A 78 -0.77 -6.02 5.34
C ARG A 78 -1.51 -6.99 4.43
N ARG A 79 -2.84 -6.88 4.31
CA ARG A 79 -3.63 -7.72 3.39
C ARG A 79 -3.23 -7.45 1.94
N HIS A 80 -3.01 -6.19 1.58
CA HIS A 80 -2.56 -5.82 0.24
C HIS A 80 -1.13 -6.31 -0.04
N VAL A 81 -0.22 -6.20 0.93
CA VAL A 81 1.14 -6.75 0.84
C VAL A 81 1.12 -8.26 0.59
N GLN A 82 0.30 -9.02 1.33
CA GLN A 82 0.20 -10.47 1.12
C GLN A 82 -0.36 -10.83 -0.27
N LYS A 83 -1.33 -10.06 -0.79
CA LYS A 83 -1.83 -10.24 -2.16
C LYS A 83 -0.73 -10.02 -3.20
N LEU A 84 0.07 -8.96 -3.04
CA LEU A 84 1.21 -8.69 -3.93
C LEU A 84 2.28 -9.78 -3.84
N LYS A 85 2.62 -10.22 -2.62
CA LYS A 85 3.58 -11.31 -2.41
C LYS A 85 3.13 -12.60 -3.11
N LYS A 86 1.85 -12.96 -2.98
CA LYS A 86 1.26 -14.11 -3.67
C LYS A 86 1.38 -13.98 -5.19
N ALA A 87 1.08 -12.80 -5.75
CA ALA A 87 1.25 -12.55 -7.17
C ALA A 87 2.72 -12.68 -7.61
N PHE A 88 3.69 -12.24 -6.81
CA PHE A 88 5.11 -12.44 -7.10
C PHE A 88 5.51 -13.90 -7.09
N LEU A 89 4.95 -14.73 -6.20
CA LEU A 89 5.18 -16.17 -6.22
C LEU A 89 4.62 -16.83 -7.48
N GLU A 90 3.39 -16.50 -7.86
CA GLU A 90 2.71 -17.09 -9.02
C GLU A 90 3.38 -16.70 -10.35
N LEU A 91 3.92 -15.48 -10.44
CA LEU A 91 4.54 -14.95 -11.64
C LEU A 91 6.07 -15.15 -11.70
N GLY A 92 6.67 -15.73 -10.66
CA GLY A 92 8.13 -15.88 -10.56
C GLY A 92 8.90 -14.58 -10.27
N GLY A 93 8.23 -13.53 -9.80
CA GLY A 93 8.82 -12.27 -9.38
C GLY A 93 7.96 -11.04 -9.68
N PRO A 94 8.43 -9.83 -9.32
CA PRO A 94 7.78 -8.59 -9.73
C PRO A 94 7.98 -8.34 -11.24
N ARG A 95 6.91 -7.91 -11.91
CA ARG A 95 6.98 -7.47 -13.32
C ARG A 95 7.54 -6.05 -13.42
N ARG A 96 8.83 -5.90 -13.72
CA ARG A 96 9.57 -4.62 -13.75
C ARG A 96 9.49 -3.89 -15.09
N ASP A 97 9.10 -4.60 -16.14
CA ASP A 97 8.85 -4.12 -17.50
C ASP A 97 7.66 -3.15 -17.58
N LEU A 98 6.66 -3.34 -16.72
CA LEU A 98 5.43 -2.58 -16.74
C LEU A 98 5.57 -1.21 -16.07
N LYS A 99 5.22 -0.14 -16.80
CA LYS A 99 5.26 1.25 -16.30
C LYS A 99 4.36 1.45 -15.08
N GLU A 100 3.23 0.75 -14.99
CA GLU A 100 2.36 0.83 -13.80
C GLU A 100 3.05 0.27 -12.55
N HIS A 101 4.04 -0.61 -12.73
CA HIS A 101 4.75 -1.28 -11.64
C HIS A 101 5.96 -0.51 -11.13
N HIS A 102 6.37 0.54 -11.85
CA HIS A 102 7.47 1.40 -11.42
C HIS A 102 7.14 2.10 -10.10
N LEU A 103 8.14 2.17 -9.24
CA LEU A 103 8.11 2.99 -8.04
C LEU A 103 8.20 4.46 -8.45
N LYS A 104 7.54 5.34 -7.70
CA LYS A 104 7.66 6.79 -7.89
C LYS A 104 8.44 7.36 -6.72
N VAL A 105 9.51 8.05 -7.04
CA VAL A 105 10.49 8.55 -6.08
C VAL A 105 10.67 10.05 -6.33
N LEU A 106 10.80 10.82 -5.26
CA LEU A 106 11.11 12.24 -5.34
C LEU A 106 12.64 12.41 -5.38
N GLY A 107 13.11 13.15 -6.38
CA GLY A 107 14.50 13.58 -6.49
C GLY A 107 14.56 14.91 -7.23
N THR A 108 15.61 15.68 -7.00
CA THR A 108 15.81 16.96 -7.68
C THR A 108 16.45 16.76 -9.05
N SER A 109 16.13 17.65 -9.99
CA SER A 109 16.76 17.62 -11.32
C SER A 109 18.28 17.77 -11.26
N ALA A 110 18.81 18.45 -10.23
CA ALA A 110 20.25 18.62 -10.04
C ALA A 110 20.94 17.30 -9.64
N GLU A 111 20.35 16.53 -8.72
CA GLU A 111 20.86 15.22 -8.31
C GLU A 111 20.85 14.21 -9.46
N VAL A 112 19.75 14.19 -10.23
CA VAL A 112 19.63 13.33 -11.41
C VAL A 112 20.69 13.71 -12.44
N LYS A 113 20.88 15.01 -12.73
CA LYS A 113 21.93 15.46 -13.67
C LYS A 113 23.34 15.06 -13.22
N ARG A 114 23.67 15.17 -11.93
CA ARG A 114 24.97 14.71 -11.41
C ARG A 114 25.16 13.22 -11.63
N MET A 115 24.15 12.41 -11.33
CA MET A 115 24.20 10.96 -11.57
C MET A 115 24.34 10.62 -13.06
N MET A 116 23.61 11.32 -13.93
CA MET A 116 23.72 11.14 -15.39
C MET A 116 25.11 11.51 -15.91
N ASN A 117 25.71 12.59 -15.39
CA ASN A 117 27.06 12.98 -15.75
C ASN A 117 28.10 11.96 -15.26
N GLU A 118 27.95 11.41 -14.05
CA GLU A 118 28.82 10.34 -13.55
C GLU A 118 28.75 9.10 -14.47
N LEU A 119 27.53 8.67 -14.83
CA LEU A 119 27.33 7.55 -15.75
C LEU A 119 27.88 7.82 -17.15
N GLY A 120 27.83 9.07 -17.63
CA GLY A 120 28.45 9.46 -18.90
C GLY A 120 29.97 9.59 -18.84
N SER A 121 30.53 9.93 -17.68
CA SER A 121 31.99 10.03 -17.47
C SER A 121 32.63 8.66 -17.31
N GLN A 122 31.89 7.70 -16.76
CA GLN A 122 32.24 6.29 -16.82
C GLN A 122 31.88 5.77 -18.22
N ASN A 123 32.86 5.73 -19.14
CA ASN A 123 32.78 5.30 -20.57
C ASN A 123 32.23 3.87 -20.85
N GLY A 124 31.23 3.43 -20.11
CA GLY A 124 30.67 2.09 -20.14
C GLY A 124 29.65 1.90 -19.04
N ALA A 125 28.78 2.90 -18.78
CA ALA A 125 27.59 2.71 -17.96
C ALA A 125 26.94 1.40 -18.39
N LYS A 126 27.07 0.38 -17.54
CA LYS A 126 26.48 -0.93 -17.78
C LYS A 126 24.98 -0.70 -17.79
N GLN A 127 24.45 -0.49 -18.98
CA GLN A 127 23.04 -0.61 -19.29
C GLN A 127 22.69 -2.08 -19.08
N ALA A 128 22.61 -2.52 -17.82
CA ALA A 128 21.98 -3.77 -17.50
C ALA A 128 20.53 -3.63 -17.99
N GLU A 129 20.20 -4.33 -19.08
CA GLU A 129 18.84 -4.38 -19.65
C GLU A 129 18.30 -3.03 -20.16
N GLY A 130 19.16 -2.13 -20.66
CA GLY A 130 18.72 -0.86 -21.28
C GLY A 130 18.18 0.19 -20.30
N MET A 131 18.31 -0.05 -18.99
CA MET A 131 17.95 0.90 -17.93
C MET A 131 19.22 1.48 -17.29
N LEU A 132 19.16 2.76 -16.92
CA LEU A 132 20.25 3.42 -16.22
C LEU A 132 20.38 2.85 -14.80
N ASP A 133 21.60 2.50 -14.42
CA ASP A 133 21.89 1.90 -13.11
C ASP A 133 22.28 2.97 -12.09
N PHE A 134 21.39 3.25 -11.14
CA PHE A 134 21.59 4.27 -10.10
C PHE A 134 22.03 3.63 -8.77
N THR A 135 22.70 2.48 -8.82
CA THR A 135 23.20 1.78 -7.62
C THR A 135 24.25 2.57 -6.84
N THR A 136 25.05 3.42 -7.51
CA THR A 136 26.07 4.30 -6.93
C THR A 136 25.55 5.69 -6.54
N TRP A 137 24.23 5.88 -6.50
CA TRP A 137 23.62 7.14 -6.07
C TRP A 137 24.23 7.72 -4.78
N PRO A 138 24.51 6.93 -3.71
CA PRO A 138 25.06 7.46 -2.48
C PRO A 138 26.46 8.05 -2.61
N ASP A 139 27.22 7.59 -3.59
CA ASP A 139 28.59 8.04 -3.84
C ASP A 139 28.60 9.39 -4.57
N VAL A 140 27.56 9.66 -5.36
CA VAL A 140 27.41 10.89 -6.16
C VAL A 140 26.62 11.99 -5.45
N ASN A 141 25.53 11.61 -4.78
CA ASN A 141 24.56 12.54 -4.20
C ASN A 141 24.53 12.51 -2.66
N GLY A 142 25.39 11.71 -2.02
CA GLY A 142 25.42 11.54 -0.58
C GLY A 142 24.45 10.47 -0.08
N ARG A 143 24.51 10.19 1.23
CA ARG A 143 23.84 9.01 1.84
C ARG A 143 22.36 9.23 2.21
N GLU A 144 21.80 10.40 1.90
CA GLU A 144 20.40 10.68 2.18
C GLU A 144 19.48 9.80 1.33
N GLN A 145 18.42 9.28 1.94
CA GLN A 145 17.46 8.43 1.27
C GLN A 145 16.45 9.28 0.49
N LEU A 146 16.06 8.80 -0.68
CA LEU A 146 15.05 9.46 -1.52
C LEU A 146 13.63 9.11 -1.07
N GLU A 147 12.73 10.09 -1.10
CA GLU A 147 11.36 9.88 -0.65
C GLU A 147 10.56 9.05 -1.66
N LEU A 148 9.99 7.93 -1.20
CA LEU A 148 9.11 7.08 -1.98
C LEU A 148 7.69 7.63 -1.97
N LEU A 149 7.27 8.21 -3.10
CA LEU A 149 5.94 8.77 -3.30
C LEU A 149 4.89 7.67 -3.54
N ALA A 150 5.24 6.61 -4.27
CA ALA A 150 4.31 5.51 -4.55
C ALA A 150 5.01 4.16 -4.67
N GLY A 151 4.39 3.14 -4.06
CA GLY A 151 4.82 1.75 -4.16
C GLY A 151 5.38 1.13 -2.87
N GLN A 152 5.15 1.73 -1.71
CA GLN A 152 5.57 1.16 -0.42
C GLN A 152 5.10 -0.29 -0.19
N HIS A 153 3.87 -0.64 -0.60
CA HIS A 153 3.36 -2.01 -0.44
C HIS A 153 4.08 -2.99 -1.37
N ARG A 154 4.54 -2.52 -2.54
CA ARG A 154 5.34 -3.31 -3.48
C ARG A 154 6.74 -3.56 -2.93
N ILE A 155 7.41 -2.54 -2.37
CA ILE A 155 8.71 -2.73 -1.70
C ILE A 155 8.56 -3.74 -0.57
N ARG A 156 7.54 -3.57 0.28
CA ARG A 156 7.33 -4.49 1.39
C ARG A 156 7.06 -5.93 0.94
N ALA A 157 6.25 -6.10 -0.11
CA ALA A 157 5.98 -7.41 -0.69
C ALA A 157 7.24 -8.03 -1.32
N LEU A 158 8.08 -7.20 -1.95
CA LEU A 158 9.35 -7.61 -2.54
C LEU A 158 10.32 -8.10 -1.48
N GLU A 159 10.48 -7.37 -0.38
CA GLU A 159 11.31 -7.78 0.76
C GLU A 159 10.87 -9.13 1.34
N GLU A 160 9.57 -9.31 1.56
CA GLU A 160 9.02 -10.57 2.07
C GLU A 160 9.22 -11.72 1.08
N TRP A 161 8.98 -11.48 -0.21
CA TRP A 161 9.17 -12.47 -1.27
C TRP A 161 10.65 -12.87 -1.43
N VAL A 162 11.58 -11.92 -1.51
CA VAL A 162 13.03 -12.18 -1.61
C VAL A 162 13.51 -13.00 -0.42
N LYS A 163 13.03 -12.68 0.78
CA LYS A 163 13.34 -13.45 1.99
C LYS A 163 12.81 -14.88 1.91
N ASP A 164 11.55 -15.07 1.55
CA ASP A 164 10.90 -16.39 1.49
C ASP A 164 11.51 -17.27 0.38
N ALA A 165 11.81 -16.69 -0.77
CA ALA A 165 12.47 -17.35 -1.90
C ALA A 165 13.98 -17.56 -1.70
N LYS A 166 14.54 -17.11 -0.56
CA LYS A 166 15.99 -17.17 -0.25
C LYS A 166 16.86 -16.52 -1.33
N LEU A 167 16.37 -15.45 -1.91
CA LEU A 167 17.07 -14.68 -2.93
C LEU A 167 18.03 -13.68 -2.28
N GLY A 168 19.05 -13.28 -3.04
CA GLY A 168 20.05 -12.32 -2.57
C GLY A 168 19.55 -10.89 -2.54
N LYS A 169 20.22 -10.02 -1.77
CA LYS A 169 19.94 -8.57 -1.69
C LYS A 169 19.99 -7.85 -3.05
N LYS A 170 20.65 -8.46 -4.04
CA LYS A 170 20.67 -7.97 -5.43
C LYS A 170 19.29 -7.88 -6.08
N GLU A 171 18.29 -8.60 -5.57
CA GLU A 171 16.91 -8.58 -6.07
C GLU A 171 16.07 -7.42 -5.50
N LEU A 172 16.59 -6.68 -4.52
CA LEU A 172 15.88 -5.61 -3.81
C LEU A 172 16.00 -4.26 -4.55
N TRP A 173 15.51 -4.23 -5.79
CA TRP A 173 15.40 -3.05 -6.66
C TRP A 173 14.08 -3.05 -7.45
#